data_AF-A0A2G7GTV0-F1
#
_entry.id   AF-A0A2G7GTV0-F1
#
_cell.length_a   1.000
_cell.length_b   1.000
_cell.length_c   1.000
_cell.angle_alpha   90.00
_cell.angle_beta   90.00
_cell.angle_gamma   90.00
#
_symmetry.space_group_name_H-M   'P 1'
#
loop_
_entity.id
_entity.type
_entity.pdbx_description
1 polymer ?
#
loop_
_entity_poly.entity_id
_entity_poly.type
_entity_poly.pdbx_seq_one_letter_code
_entity_poly.pdbx_strand_id
1 'polypeptide(L)'
;MRTQYNSPEDFISAIQTALECGDHATAQQISTQATENYPHHKQLLKYAHVLAPPKISIDKRPLHRDTQANQNWIKENRNEYKGQWVALRNGQLLSSASSAKELIEQLGDTKGIFLTAIY
;
A
#
# COMPACT_ATOMS: atom_id res chain seq x y z
N MET A 1 17.56 20.89 -32.60
CA MET A 1 17.82 22.05 -31.71
C MET A 1 17.88 21.52 -30.28
N ARG A 2 18.95 21.77 -29.52
CA ARG A 2 19.02 21.39 -28.09
C ARG A 2 18.33 22.49 -27.28
N THR A 3 17.15 22.21 -26.73
CA THR A 3 16.48 23.15 -25.81
C THR A 3 17.32 23.24 -24.55
N GLN A 4 17.97 24.38 -24.33
CA GLN A 4 18.86 24.60 -23.21
C GLN A 4 18.10 25.36 -22.12
N TYR A 5 17.61 24.63 -21.13
CA TYR A 5 16.84 25.19 -20.03
C TYR A 5 17.77 25.92 -19.06
N ASN A 6 17.73 27.25 -19.07
CA ASN A 6 18.68 28.10 -18.33
C ASN A 6 18.15 28.58 -16.96
N SER A 7 16.90 28.26 -16.60
CA SER A 7 16.25 28.71 -15.37
C SER A 7 15.12 27.77 -14.95
N PRO A 8 14.76 27.72 -13.65
CA PRO A 8 13.70 26.85 -13.15
C PRO A 8 12.33 27.16 -13.76
N GLU A 9 12.07 28.42 -14.12
CA GLU A 9 10.82 28.85 -14.77
C GLU A 9 10.68 28.32 -16.20
N ASP A 10 11.79 28.17 -16.91
CA ASP A 10 11.83 27.61 -18.26
C ASP A 10 11.46 26.11 -18.24
N PHE A 11 11.98 25.38 -17.25
CA PHE A 11 11.57 24.00 -16.98
C PHE A 11 10.08 23.90 -16.67
N ILE A 12 9.53 24.78 -15.82
CA ILE A 12 8.11 24.77 -15.46
C ILE A 12 7.25 25.02 -16.70
N SER A 13 7.59 26.01 -17.52
CA SER A 13 6.85 26.38 -18.73
C SER A 13 6.87 25.24 -19.76
N ALA A 14 8.00 24.56 -19.90
CA ALA A 14 8.13 23.41 -20.80
C ALA A 14 7.34 22.19 -20.32
N ILE A 15 7.32 21.93 -19.00
CA ILE A 15 6.47 20.88 -18.41
C ILE A 15 5.00 21.19 -18.66
N GLN A 16 4.55 22.43 -18.43
CA GLN A 16 3.16 22.83 -18.65
C GLN A 16 2.76 22.69 -20.13
N THR A 17 3.60 23.15 -21.05
CA THR A 17 3.36 23.03 -22.49
C THR A 17 3.22 21.56 -22.91
N ALA A 18 4.08 20.67 -22.39
CA ALA A 18 3.99 19.24 -22.67
C ALA A 18 2.70 18.63 -22.11
N LEU A 19 2.25 19.06 -20.93
CA LEU A 19 0.97 18.63 -20.35
C LEU A 19 -0.24 19.13 -21.16
N GLU A 20 -0.21 20.38 -21.63
CA GLU A 20 -1.26 20.96 -22.49
C GLU A 20 -1.36 20.26 -23.85
N CYS A 21 -0.22 19.79 -24.38
CA CYS A 21 -0.16 18.99 -25.60
C CYS A 21 -0.59 17.52 -25.38
N GLY A 22 -0.80 17.09 -24.14
CA GLY A 22 -1.09 15.70 -23.78
C GLY A 22 0.12 14.77 -23.81
N ASP A 23 1.34 15.32 -23.94
CA ASP A 23 2.58 14.56 -24.03
C ASP A 23 3.19 14.33 -22.64
N HIS A 24 2.59 13.38 -21.92
CA HIS A 24 2.98 13.06 -20.54
C HIS A 24 4.39 12.46 -20.44
N ALA A 25 4.87 11.77 -21.49
CA ALA A 25 6.21 11.21 -21.54
C ALA A 25 7.27 12.32 -21.55
N THR A 26 7.09 13.32 -22.42
CA THR A 26 7.97 14.49 -22.48
C THR A 26 7.93 15.29 -21.18
N ALA A 27 6.74 15.49 -20.60
CA ALA A 27 6.60 16.18 -19.31
C ALA A 27 7.35 15.46 -18.17
N GLN A 28 7.34 14.13 -18.15
CA GLN A 28 8.07 13.31 -17.18
C GLN A 28 9.60 13.43 -17.37
N GLN A 29 10.07 13.37 -18.61
CA GLN A 29 11.51 13.53 -18.91
C GLN A 29 12.02 14.90 -18.49
N ILE A 30 11.30 15.98 -18.84
CA ILE A 30 11.67 17.35 -18.47
C ILE A 30 11.65 17.51 -16.94
N SER A 31 10.63 16.97 -16.26
CA SER A 31 10.55 17.03 -14.79
C SER A 31 11.71 16.33 -14.11
N THR A 32 12.15 15.18 -14.65
CA THR A 32 13.30 14.43 -14.13
C THR A 32 14.57 15.26 -14.28
N GLN A 33 14.82 15.78 -15.48
CA GLN A 33 15.96 16.65 -15.75
C GLN A 33 15.94 17.93 -14.89
N ALA A 34 14.76 18.51 -14.66
CA ALA A 34 14.61 19.70 -13.83
C ALA A 34 14.98 19.43 -12.36
N THR A 35 14.63 18.26 -11.82
CA THR A 35 15.01 17.87 -10.45
C THR A 35 16.50 17.56 -10.31
N GLU A 36 17.18 17.10 -11.37
CA GLU A 36 18.64 16.92 -11.35
C GLU A 36 19.38 18.26 -11.32
N ASN A 37 18.86 19.27 -12.03
CA ASN A 37 19.47 20.60 -12.09
C ASN A 37 19.09 21.49 -10.89
N TYR A 38 17.87 21.34 -10.37
CA TYR A 38 17.32 22.15 -9.27
C TYR A 38 16.66 21.28 -8.20
N PRO A 39 17.44 20.49 -7.44
CA PRO A 39 16.91 19.54 -6.46
C PRO A 39 16.18 20.19 -5.29
N HIS A 40 16.37 21.49 -5.04
CA HIS A 40 15.76 22.22 -3.91
C HIS A 40 14.52 23.04 -4.32
N HIS A 41 14.13 23.03 -5.59
CA HIS A 41 13.02 23.85 -6.08
C HIS A 41 11.67 23.15 -5.90
N LYS A 42 10.87 23.63 -4.95
CA LYS A 42 9.61 23.00 -4.52
C LYS A 42 8.64 22.68 -5.66
N GLN A 43 8.53 23.57 -6.65
CA GLN A 43 7.57 23.41 -7.74
C GLN A 43 8.00 22.30 -8.73
N LEU A 44 9.30 22.16 -8.96
CA LEU A 44 9.84 21.11 -9.85
C LEU A 44 9.73 19.73 -9.19
N LEU A 45 10.01 19.66 -7.88
CA LEU A 45 9.77 18.44 -7.10
C LEU A 45 8.30 18.01 -7.12
N LYS A 46 7.37 18.96 -7.07
CA LYS A 46 5.93 18.67 -7.17
C LYS A 46 5.57 18.07 -8.53
N TYR A 47 6.06 18.65 -9.63
CA TYR A 47 5.82 18.12 -10.97
C TYR A 47 6.45 16.73 -11.14
N ALA A 48 7.70 16.54 -10.71
CA ALA A 48 8.35 15.24 -10.77
C ALA A 48 7.64 14.17 -9.93
N HIS A 49 7.07 14.54 -8.77
CA HIS A 49 6.29 13.62 -7.96
C HIS A 49 4.96 13.21 -8.61
N VAL A 50 4.23 14.17 -9.17
CA VAL A 50 2.92 13.93 -9.81
C VAL A 50 3.10 13.15 -11.12
N LEU A 51 4.17 13.43 -11.86
CA LEU A 51 4.47 12.80 -13.14
C LEU A 51 5.35 11.55 -12.99
N ALA A 52 5.76 11.19 -11.77
CA ALA A 52 6.50 9.96 -11.52
C ALA A 52 5.65 8.74 -11.91
N PRO A 53 6.28 7.68 -12.46
CA PRO A 53 5.55 6.45 -12.72
C PRO A 53 5.01 5.89 -11.40
N PRO A 54 3.80 5.31 -11.38
CA PRO A 54 3.23 4.73 -10.19
C PRO A 54 4.16 3.63 -9.66
N LYS A 55 4.73 3.85 -8.47
CA LYS A 55 5.51 2.83 -7.78
C LYS A 55 4.55 1.83 -7.17
N ILE A 56 4.36 0.68 -7.84
CA ILE A 56 3.64 -0.46 -7.27
C ILE A 56 4.57 -1.11 -6.26
N SER A 57 4.39 -0.78 -4.98
CA SER A 57 5.01 -1.54 -3.89
C SER A 57 4.20 -2.80 -3.65
N ILE A 58 4.66 -3.92 -4.20
CA ILE A 58 4.15 -5.25 -3.84
C ILE A 58 4.67 -5.55 -2.43
N ASP A 59 3.80 -5.37 -1.44
CA ASP A 59 4.08 -5.75 -0.07
C ASP A 59 4.21 -7.27 0.02
N LYS A 60 5.43 -7.78 0.23
CA LYS A 60 5.70 -9.21 0.45
C LYS A 60 5.25 -9.67 1.84
N ARG A 61 4.04 -9.28 2.28
CA ARG A 61 3.37 -10.04 3.33
C ARG A 61 3.12 -11.45 2.79
N PRO A 62 3.35 -12.52 3.57
CA PRO A 62 3.01 -13.87 3.16
C PRO A 62 1.48 -14.00 3.06
N LEU A 63 0.91 -13.48 1.97
CA LEU A 63 -0.41 -13.87 1.52
C LEU A 63 -0.28 -15.33 1.05
N HIS A 64 -1.12 -16.20 1.59
CA HIS A 64 -1.73 -17.37 0.93
C HIS A 64 -1.66 -18.73 1.64
N ARG A 65 -0.80 -18.97 2.65
CA ARG A 65 -0.86 -20.26 3.39
C ARG A 65 -1.82 -20.22 4.58
N ASP A 66 -1.76 -19.17 5.39
CA ASP A 66 -2.64 -19.03 6.56
C ASP A 66 -4.13 -18.99 6.22
N THR A 67 -4.51 -18.36 5.12
CA THR A 67 -5.93 -18.11 4.82
C THR A 67 -6.71 -19.40 4.55
N GLN A 68 -6.14 -20.34 3.79
CA GLN A 68 -6.80 -21.61 3.51
C GLN A 68 -6.85 -22.51 4.74
N ALA A 69 -5.77 -22.54 5.52
CA ALA A 69 -5.71 -23.29 6.76
C ALA A 69 -6.73 -22.77 7.80
N ASN A 70 -6.83 -21.45 7.97
CA ASN A 70 -7.83 -20.82 8.84
C ASN A 70 -9.26 -21.09 8.35
N GLN A 71 -9.51 -21.03 7.05
CA GLN A 71 -10.84 -21.33 6.49
C GLN A 71 -11.24 -22.79 6.67
N ASN A 72 -10.32 -23.74 6.50
CA ASN A 72 -10.60 -25.15 6.73
C ASN A 72 -10.93 -25.40 8.20
N TRP A 73 -10.13 -24.84 9.12
CA TRP A 73 -10.41 -24.92 10.56
C TRP A 73 -11.80 -24.40 10.90
N ILE A 74 -12.18 -23.24 10.34
CA ILE A 74 -13.52 -22.67 10.55
C ILE A 74 -14.60 -23.63 10.05
N LYS A 75 -14.45 -24.22 8.86
CA LYS A 75 -15.44 -25.16 8.32
C LYS A 75 -15.63 -26.39 9.20
N GLU A 76 -14.53 -26.93 9.73
CA GLU A 76 -14.55 -28.13 10.57
C GLU A 76 -15.11 -27.85 11.98
N ASN A 77 -14.83 -26.66 12.53
CA ASN A 77 -15.11 -26.34 13.93
C ASN A 77 -16.27 -25.32 14.12
N ARG A 78 -16.91 -24.85 13.05
CA ARG A 78 -17.97 -23.82 13.08
C ARG A 78 -19.10 -24.15 14.07
N ASN A 79 -19.49 -25.43 14.13
CA ASN A 79 -20.62 -25.86 14.96
C ASN A 79 -20.28 -25.84 16.45
N GLU A 80 -19.02 -26.09 16.82
CA GLU A 80 -18.57 -26.13 18.20
C GLU A 80 -18.39 -24.71 18.78
N TYR A 81 -17.88 -23.78 17.97
CA TYR A 81 -17.58 -22.41 18.39
C TYR A 81 -18.66 -21.38 17.99
N LYS A 82 -19.88 -21.84 17.69
CA LYS A 82 -20.96 -20.96 17.23
C LYS A 82 -21.30 -19.90 18.28
N GLY A 83 -21.26 -18.63 17.87
CA GLY A 83 -21.47 -17.48 18.76
C GLY A 83 -20.23 -17.05 19.54
N GLN A 84 -19.06 -17.63 19.27
CA GLN A 84 -17.80 -17.27 19.91
C GLN A 84 -16.85 -16.57 18.92
N TRP A 85 -15.98 -15.75 19.49
CA TRP A 85 -14.80 -15.20 18.83
C TRP A 85 -13.67 -16.21 18.91
N VAL A 86 -13.01 -16.47 17.79
CA VAL A 86 -11.86 -17.37 17.70
C VAL A 86 -10.65 -16.63 17.16
N ALA A 87 -9.49 -16.97 17.69
CA ALA A 87 -8.19 -16.49 17.23
C ALA A 87 -7.43 -17.64 16.60
N LEU A 88 -7.07 -17.47 15.32
CA LEU A 88 -6.42 -18.49 14.51
C LEU A 88 -5.05 -18.01 14.02
N ARG A 89 -4.11 -18.94 13.92
CA ARG A 89 -2.81 -18.72 13.28
C ARG A 89 -2.42 -19.98 12.53
N ASN A 90 -2.16 -19.90 11.23
CA ASN A 90 -1.83 -21.05 10.39
C ASN A 90 -2.78 -22.26 10.53
N GLY A 91 -4.08 -22.03 10.70
CA GLY A 91 -5.09 -23.09 10.88
C GLY A 91 -5.15 -23.71 12.27
N GLN A 92 -4.47 -23.13 13.26
CA GLN A 92 -4.52 -23.56 14.65
C GLN A 92 -5.30 -22.56 15.50
N LEU A 93 -6.21 -23.07 16.34
CA LEU A 93 -6.87 -22.29 17.37
C LEU A 93 -5.86 -21.90 18.44
N LEU A 94 -5.66 -20.60 18.61
CA LEU A 94 -4.88 -20.04 19.70
C LEU A 94 -5.76 -19.83 20.93
N SER A 95 -6.96 -19.26 20.75
CA SER A 95 -7.89 -19.01 21.84
C SER A 95 -9.30 -18.73 21.33
N SER A 96 -10.28 -18.85 22.23
CA SER A 96 -11.69 -18.56 21.96
C SER A 96 -12.34 -17.85 23.14
N ALA A 97 -13.17 -16.84 22.87
CA ALA A 97 -13.91 -16.12 23.89
C ALA A 97 -15.31 -15.72 23.41
N SER A 98 -16.19 -15.35 24.33
CA SER A 98 -17.54 -14.87 24.01
C SER A 98 -17.53 -13.48 23.36
N SER A 99 -16.45 -12.72 23.53
CA SER A 99 -16.31 -11.35 23.03
C SER A 99 -14.93 -11.09 22.43
N ALA A 100 -14.86 -10.21 21.43
CA ALA A 100 -13.60 -9.76 20.85
C ALA A 100 -12.65 -9.15 21.89
N LYS A 101 -13.20 -8.40 22.85
CA LYS A 101 -12.41 -7.73 23.89
C LYS A 101 -11.70 -8.75 24.78
N GLU A 102 -12.42 -9.74 25.29
CA GLU A 102 -11.85 -10.83 26.10
C GLU A 102 -10.77 -11.59 25.33
N LEU A 103 -11.01 -11.84 24.03
CA LEU A 103 -10.04 -12.53 23.17
C LEU A 103 -8.75 -11.71 22.98
N ILE A 104 -8.86 -10.40 22.82
CA ILE A 104 -7.70 -9.50 22.70
C ILE A 104 -6.96 -9.42 24.04
N GLU A 105 -7.67 -9.34 25.17
CA GLU A 105 -7.08 -9.35 26.51
C GLU A 105 -6.34 -10.67 26.80
N GLN A 106 -6.83 -11.81 26.30
CA GLN A 106 -6.16 -13.11 26.42
C GLN A 106 -4.87 -13.21 25.58
N LEU A 107 -4.83 -12.59 24.41
CA LEU A 107 -3.71 -12.70 23.47
C LEU A 107 -2.64 -11.63 23.69
N GLY A 108 -3.04 -10.44 24.15
CA GLY A 108 -2.16 -9.29 24.30
C GLY A 108 -1.71 -8.71 22.95
N ASP A 109 -0.76 -9.38 22.27
CA ASP A 109 -0.29 -8.99 20.94
C ASP A 109 -1.05 -9.76 19.84
N THR A 110 -1.73 -9.01 18.98
CA THR A 110 -2.57 -9.57 17.91
C THR A 110 -1.87 -9.57 16.54
N LYS A 111 -0.54 -9.34 16.47
CA LYS A 111 0.15 -9.27 15.19
C LYS A 111 0.26 -10.65 14.55
N GLY A 112 -0.29 -10.76 13.33
CA GLY A 112 -0.28 -12.01 12.57
C GLY A 112 -1.26 -13.05 13.10
N ILE A 113 -2.24 -12.65 13.92
CA ILE A 113 -3.34 -13.49 14.37
C ILE A 113 -4.60 -13.12 13.59
N PHE A 114 -5.32 -14.13 13.12
CA PHE A 114 -6.61 -13.99 12.46
C PHE A 114 -7.73 -14.09 13.48
N LEU A 115 -8.35 -12.96 13.82
CA LEU A 115 -9.51 -12.92 14.72
C LEU A 115 -10.79 -12.91 13.90
N THR A 116 -11.73 -13.81 14.20
CA THR A 116 -13.04 -13.84 13.55
C THR A 116 -14.12 -14.28 14.53
N ALA A 117 -15.33 -13.75 14.36
CA ALA A 117 -16.52 -14.27 15.02
C ALA A 117 -17.12 -15.41 14.20
N ILE A 118 -17.57 -16.45 14.88
CA ILE A 118 -18.25 -17.60 14.27
C ILE A 118 -19.75 -17.43 14.50
N TYR A 119 -20.53 -17.38 13.40
CA TYR A 119 -21.99 -17.24 13.41
C TYR A 119 -22.69 -18.51 12.94
#